data_AF-A0A519UW31-F1
#
_entry.id   AF-A0A519UW31-F1
#
_cell.length_a   1.000
_cell.length_b   1.000
_cell.length_c   1.000
_cell.angle_alpha   90.00
_cell.angle_beta   90.00
_cell.angle_gamma   90.00
#
_symmetry.space_group_name_H-M   'P 1'
#
loop_
_entity.id
_entity.type
_entity.pdbx_description
1 polymer ?
#
loop_
_entity_poly.entity_id
_entity_poly.type
_entity_poly.pdbx_seq_one_letter_code
_entity_poly.pdbx_strand_id
1 'polypeptide(L)'
;MNRFSTITFLTILVFCALSSSAKSDSTFHVKKPNYKVSPLTGMTRTHWVEAAEYLLDGAFSYVNDLDDPMKFPKQHDKTYPKNESQVPTEKLEGFCRTLFVAAPLLREKPDLVLNNVKVADYYRHNLLNLVDPKSPSFIKHRGNGGPSQILVEFGALAISLSVVPEVLWDPLTKEQKDKLAATMLSYGDGPTVGSNWRFFNVFVMSFFKDKGYQVNEKLMLEYLDQIMGAYRGYGWYNDSPAYDYYSMWAFQMYGPVWAELYGNKYYPTYAKRFRANLGDMVGNYPYMF
;
A
#
# COMPACT_ATOMS: atom_id res chain seq x y z
N MET A 1 -24.32 -29.68 -83.28
CA MET A 1 -24.89 -30.39 -82.11
C MET A 1 -23.76 -30.90 -81.22
N ASN A 2 -23.69 -30.38 -79.98
CA ASN A 2 -23.28 -31.03 -78.72
C ASN A 2 -21.94 -31.81 -78.67
N ARG A 3 -21.00 -31.61 -77.73
CA ARG A 3 -20.94 -30.92 -76.43
C ARG A 3 -19.44 -30.75 -76.08
N PHE A 4 -19.01 -29.57 -75.64
CA PHE A 4 -17.74 -29.41 -74.90
C PHE A 4 -18.05 -29.54 -73.40
N SER A 5 -17.38 -30.48 -72.72
CA SER A 5 -17.41 -30.63 -71.27
C SER A 5 -16.39 -29.69 -70.64
N THR A 6 -16.87 -28.75 -69.82
CA THR A 6 -16.05 -27.91 -68.94
C THR A 6 -15.90 -28.64 -67.60
N ILE A 7 -14.68 -29.05 -67.25
CA ILE A 7 -14.35 -29.58 -65.92
C ILE A 7 -13.89 -28.41 -65.07
N THR A 8 -14.69 -28.03 -64.09
CA THR A 8 -14.37 -26.98 -63.10
C THR A 8 -13.56 -27.60 -61.96
N PHE A 9 -12.30 -27.18 -61.79
CA PHE A 9 -11.50 -27.50 -60.61
C PHE A 9 -11.91 -26.58 -59.46
N LEU A 10 -12.50 -27.15 -58.39
CA LEU A 10 -12.84 -26.43 -57.18
C LEU A 10 -11.64 -26.48 -56.22
N THR A 11 -10.83 -25.43 -56.17
CA THR A 11 -9.80 -25.24 -55.13
C THR A 11 -10.47 -24.89 -53.80
N ILE A 12 -10.44 -25.83 -52.86
CA ILE A 12 -10.84 -25.60 -51.47
C ILE A 12 -9.68 -24.90 -50.76
N LEU A 13 -9.81 -23.59 -50.55
CA LEU A 13 -8.96 -22.81 -49.66
C LEU A 13 -9.39 -23.07 -48.22
N VAL A 14 -8.64 -23.92 -47.51
CA VAL A 14 -8.78 -24.10 -46.06
C VAL A 14 -8.13 -22.89 -45.38
N PHE A 15 -8.95 -21.93 -44.97
CA PHE A 15 -8.53 -20.88 -44.04
C PHE A 15 -8.37 -21.50 -42.64
N CYS A 16 -7.12 -21.76 -42.24
CA CYS A 16 -6.78 -21.98 -40.84
C CYS A 16 -6.86 -20.63 -40.12
N ALA A 17 -8.02 -20.33 -39.54
CA ALA A 17 -8.13 -19.28 -38.54
C ALA A 17 -7.41 -19.77 -37.28
N LEU A 18 -6.14 -19.40 -37.11
CA LEU A 18 -5.47 -19.44 -35.81
C LEU A 18 -6.15 -18.41 -34.92
N SER A 19 -7.18 -18.84 -34.20
CA SER A 19 -7.70 -18.09 -33.06
C SER A 19 -6.65 -18.12 -31.95
N SER A 20 -5.78 -17.10 -31.90
CA SER A 20 -4.95 -16.85 -30.71
C SER A 20 -5.85 -16.26 -29.61
N SER A 21 -6.69 -17.10 -29.03
CA SER A 21 -7.34 -16.85 -27.73
C SER A 21 -6.57 -17.60 -26.65
N ALA A 22 -5.25 -17.44 -26.62
CA ALA A 22 -4.54 -17.63 -25.37
C ALA A 22 -4.88 -16.38 -24.55
N LYS A 23 -5.90 -16.47 -23.68
CA LYS A 23 -5.96 -15.57 -22.52
C LYS A 23 -4.55 -15.66 -21.91
N SER A 24 -3.82 -14.54 -21.88
CA SER A 24 -2.58 -14.49 -21.11
C SER A 24 -2.92 -15.01 -19.72
N ASP A 25 -2.22 -16.04 -19.28
CA ASP A 25 -2.43 -16.57 -17.95
C ASP A 25 -1.99 -15.48 -16.98
N SER A 26 -2.96 -14.69 -16.52
CA SER A 26 -2.75 -13.58 -15.61
C SER A 26 -2.65 -14.07 -14.18
N THR A 27 -2.48 -15.37 -13.93
CA THR A 27 -2.41 -15.95 -12.59
C THR A 27 -0.96 -16.04 -12.13
N PHE A 28 -0.69 -15.64 -10.89
CA PHE A 28 0.62 -15.87 -10.28
C PHE A 28 0.82 -17.36 -9.97
N HIS A 29 1.96 -17.91 -10.37
CA HIS A 29 2.31 -19.31 -10.12
C HIS A 29 3.63 -19.42 -9.37
N VAL A 30 3.63 -20.21 -8.28
CA VAL A 30 4.84 -20.53 -7.51
C VAL A 30 5.72 -21.49 -8.31
N LYS A 31 6.90 -21.02 -8.77
CA LYS A 31 7.83 -21.81 -9.58
C LYS A 31 8.94 -22.38 -8.72
N LYS A 32 9.09 -23.72 -8.72
CA LYS A 32 10.09 -24.44 -7.89
C LYS A 32 9.85 -24.23 -6.38
N PRO A 33 8.67 -24.66 -5.86
CA PRO A 33 8.35 -24.50 -4.44
C PRO A 33 9.36 -25.22 -3.53
N ASN A 34 9.60 -24.64 -2.35
CA ASN A 34 10.45 -25.24 -1.31
C ASN A 34 9.63 -25.58 -0.06
N TYR A 35 9.12 -26.82 -0.04
CA TYR A 35 8.33 -27.34 1.08
C TYR A 35 9.15 -27.67 2.32
N LYS A 36 10.49 -27.63 2.26
CA LYS A 36 11.34 -27.79 3.45
C LYS A 36 11.32 -26.53 4.32
N VAL A 37 11.31 -25.34 3.70
CA VAL A 37 11.30 -24.06 4.43
C VAL A 37 9.91 -23.47 4.60
N SER A 38 8.98 -23.77 3.68
CA SER A 38 7.57 -23.41 3.79
C SER A 38 6.69 -24.63 3.50
N PRO A 39 6.39 -25.45 4.54
CA PRO A 39 5.70 -26.73 4.35
C PRO A 39 4.31 -26.63 3.71
N LEU A 40 3.60 -25.52 3.91
CA LEU A 40 2.22 -25.37 3.45
C LEU A 40 2.11 -24.76 2.05
N THR A 41 2.89 -23.71 1.76
CA THR A 41 2.76 -22.97 0.49
C THR A 41 3.90 -23.25 -0.48
N GLY A 42 5.04 -23.73 0.00
CA GLY A 42 6.27 -23.81 -0.79
C GLY A 42 6.88 -22.44 -1.15
N MET A 43 6.24 -21.34 -0.76
CA MET A 43 6.72 -19.99 -1.04
C MET A 43 7.94 -19.66 -0.17
N THR A 44 8.90 -18.99 -0.78
CA THR A 44 10.13 -18.49 -0.16
C THR A 44 10.17 -16.98 -0.29
N ARG A 45 11.18 -16.32 0.27
CA ARG A 45 11.40 -14.89 0.06
C ARG A 45 11.40 -14.50 -1.43
N THR A 46 12.02 -15.30 -2.29
CA THR A 46 12.02 -15.09 -3.74
C THR A 46 10.61 -15.05 -4.30
N HIS A 47 9.76 -16.00 -3.93
CA HIS A 47 8.36 -16.05 -4.38
C HIS A 47 7.54 -14.86 -3.88
N TRP A 48 7.83 -14.32 -2.68
CA TRP A 48 7.18 -13.10 -2.18
C TRP A 48 7.59 -11.86 -2.99
N VAL A 49 8.86 -11.76 -3.39
CA VAL A 49 9.34 -10.68 -4.28
C VAL A 49 8.69 -10.79 -5.66
N GLU A 50 8.62 -12.00 -6.22
CA GLU A 50 7.95 -12.25 -7.51
C GLU A 50 6.45 -11.95 -7.45
N ALA A 51 5.77 -12.30 -6.35
CA ALA A 51 4.36 -12.00 -6.14
C ALA A 51 4.11 -10.49 -6.01
N ALA A 52 5.00 -9.77 -5.30
CA ALA A 52 4.94 -8.32 -5.18
C ALA A 52 5.10 -7.64 -6.55
N GLU A 53 6.06 -8.09 -7.35
CA GLU A 53 6.27 -7.59 -8.71
C GLU A 53 5.07 -7.92 -9.62
N TYR A 54 4.51 -9.12 -9.55
CA TYR A 54 3.30 -9.49 -10.29
C TYR A 54 2.09 -8.60 -9.94
N LEU A 55 1.85 -8.35 -8.65
CA LEU A 55 0.77 -7.47 -8.22
C LEU A 55 0.99 -6.02 -8.69
N LEU A 56 2.24 -5.55 -8.60
CA LEU A 56 2.59 -4.20 -8.99
C LEU A 56 2.57 -4.02 -10.52
N ASP A 57 2.98 -5.03 -11.28
CA ASP A 57 2.87 -5.05 -12.75
C ASP A 57 1.41 -4.93 -13.20
N GLY A 58 0.51 -5.68 -12.55
CA GLY A 58 -0.93 -5.53 -12.76
C GLY A 58 -1.43 -4.11 -12.47
N ALA A 59 -0.91 -3.45 -11.43
CA ALA A 59 -1.26 -2.07 -11.12
C ALA A 59 -0.69 -1.07 -12.15
N PHE A 60 0.57 -1.23 -12.54
CA PHE A 60 1.26 -0.38 -13.52
C PHE A 60 0.75 -0.57 -14.94
N SER A 61 0.00 -1.63 -15.24
CA SER A 61 -0.72 -1.76 -16.51
C SER A 61 -1.74 -0.63 -16.79
N TYR A 62 -2.12 0.12 -15.75
CA TYR A 62 -2.99 1.31 -15.85
C TYR A 62 -2.23 2.64 -15.89
N VAL A 63 -0.89 2.61 -15.84
CA VAL A 63 -0.01 3.78 -15.81
C VAL A 63 0.77 3.83 -17.12
N ASN A 64 0.49 4.80 -17.98
CA ASN A 64 1.16 4.98 -19.27
C ASN A 64 2.31 5.99 -19.18
N ASP A 65 2.18 6.99 -18.31
CA ASP A 65 3.22 7.99 -18.03
C ASP A 65 3.25 8.38 -16.54
N LEU A 66 4.12 9.33 -16.17
CA LEU A 66 4.31 9.73 -14.78
C LEU A 66 3.11 10.49 -14.20
N ASP A 67 2.30 11.16 -15.03
CA ASP A 67 1.17 11.99 -14.59
C ASP A 67 -0.13 11.17 -14.42
N ASP A 68 -0.16 9.95 -14.94
CA ASP A 68 -1.29 9.03 -14.76
C ASP A 68 -1.50 8.70 -13.27
N PRO A 69 -2.71 8.93 -12.71
CA PRO A 69 -2.99 8.54 -11.34
C PRO A 69 -3.08 7.02 -11.23
N MET A 70 -2.64 6.47 -10.10
CA MET A 70 -2.84 5.06 -9.76
C MET A 70 -4.33 4.81 -9.48
N LYS A 71 -5.10 4.62 -10.55
CA LYS A 71 -6.56 4.52 -10.51
C LYS A 71 -7.03 3.32 -11.32
N PHE A 72 -7.92 2.55 -10.73
CA PHE A 72 -8.40 1.29 -11.31
C PHE A 72 -9.85 1.40 -11.81
N PRO A 73 -10.25 0.60 -12.81
CA PRO A 73 -11.62 0.55 -13.27
C PRO A 73 -12.59 0.16 -12.16
N LYS A 74 -13.72 0.86 -12.10
CA LYS A 74 -14.80 0.57 -11.15
C LYS A 74 -15.43 -0.79 -11.50
N GLN A 75 -15.37 -1.75 -10.60
CA GLN A 75 -15.91 -3.10 -10.85
C GLN A 75 -17.40 -3.21 -10.51
N HIS A 76 -17.89 -2.47 -9.51
CA HIS A 76 -19.26 -2.58 -9.02
C HIS A 76 -19.84 -1.23 -8.55
N ASP A 77 -21.16 -1.08 -8.60
CA ASP A 77 -21.84 0.16 -8.18
C ASP A 77 -21.63 0.52 -6.69
N LYS A 78 -21.28 -0.47 -5.87
CA LYS A 78 -21.02 -0.29 -4.43
C LYS A 78 -19.66 0.37 -4.14
N THR A 79 -18.74 0.43 -5.09
CA THR A 79 -17.42 1.00 -4.83
C THR A 79 -17.43 2.53 -4.89
N TYR A 80 -16.56 3.13 -4.10
CA TYR A 80 -16.28 4.57 -4.11
C TYR A 80 -15.31 4.90 -5.25
N PRO A 81 -15.23 6.17 -5.70
CA PRO A 81 -16.03 7.32 -5.28
C PRO A 81 -17.48 7.26 -5.81
N LYS A 82 -18.39 7.90 -5.07
CA LYS A 82 -19.78 8.16 -5.51
C LYS A 82 -19.97 9.58 -6.06
N ASN A 83 -19.03 10.48 -5.78
CA ASN A 83 -19.05 11.88 -6.20
C ASN A 83 -17.62 12.39 -6.46
N GLU A 84 -17.51 13.51 -7.17
CA GLU A 84 -16.22 14.07 -7.59
C GLU A 84 -15.32 14.48 -6.42
N SER A 85 -15.90 14.90 -5.29
CA SER A 85 -15.13 15.31 -4.12
C SER A 85 -14.36 14.17 -3.45
N GLN A 86 -14.70 12.92 -3.75
CA GLN A 86 -14.00 11.72 -3.27
C GLN A 86 -12.87 11.25 -4.21
N VAL A 87 -12.79 11.79 -5.44
CA VAL A 87 -11.78 11.38 -6.43
C VAL A 87 -10.35 11.65 -5.95
N PRO A 88 -10.01 12.77 -5.28
CA PRO A 88 -8.66 12.95 -4.74
C PRO A 88 -8.27 11.87 -3.71
N THR A 89 -9.22 11.46 -2.86
CA THR A 89 -9.01 10.38 -1.89
C THR A 89 -8.83 9.02 -2.57
N GLU A 90 -9.60 8.71 -3.61
CA GLU A 90 -9.43 7.49 -4.41
C GLU A 90 -8.02 7.40 -5.01
N LYS A 91 -7.54 8.50 -5.61
CA LYS A 91 -6.18 8.55 -6.18
C LYS A 91 -5.11 8.39 -5.12
N LEU A 92 -5.27 9.05 -3.97
CA LEU A 92 -4.36 8.92 -2.84
C LEU A 92 -4.33 7.49 -2.31
N GLU A 93 -5.48 6.83 -2.21
CA GLU A 93 -5.58 5.44 -1.79
C GLU A 93 -4.87 4.52 -2.79
N GLY A 94 -5.16 4.63 -4.09
CA GLY A 94 -4.46 3.84 -5.10
C GLY A 94 -2.94 4.03 -5.06
N PHE A 95 -2.48 5.27 -4.90
CA PHE A 95 -1.07 5.61 -4.71
C PHE A 95 -0.47 4.96 -3.46
N CYS A 96 -1.05 5.21 -2.27
CA CYS A 96 -0.49 4.73 -1.00
C CYS A 96 -0.58 3.20 -0.85
N ARG A 97 -1.66 2.58 -1.32
CA ARG A 97 -1.89 1.13 -1.18
C ARG A 97 -0.98 0.32 -2.09
N THR A 98 -0.73 0.78 -3.31
CA THR A 98 0.26 0.14 -4.19
C THR A 98 1.68 0.40 -3.70
N LEU A 99 1.93 1.56 -3.09
CA LEU A 99 3.24 1.88 -2.52
C LEU A 99 3.64 0.95 -1.36
N PHE A 100 2.70 0.39 -0.61
CA PHE A 100 3.02 -0.66 0.39
C PHE A 100 3.69 -1.90 -0.21
N VAL A 101 3.38 -2.22 -1.47
CA VAL A 101 4.03 -3.31 -2.22
C VAL A 101 5.30 -2.80 -2.88
N ALA A 102 5.25 -1.60 -3.49
CA ALA A 102 6.37 -1.04 -4.22
C ALA A 102 7.57 -0.71 -3.33
N ALA A 103 7.36 -0.18 -2.13
CA ALA A 103 8.44 0.26 -1.24
C ALA A 103 9.43 -0.88 -0.87
N PRO A 104 8.99 -2.04 -0.35
CA PRO A 104 9.91 -3.15 -0.10
C PRO A 104 10.47 -3.74 -1.40
N LEU A 105 9.72 -3.72 -2.51
CA LEU A 105 10.20 -4.22 -3.79
C LEU A 105 11.33 -3.34 -4.37
N LEU A 106 11.21 -2.02 -4.27
CA LEU A 106 12.21 -1.05 -4.71
C LEU A 106 13.51 -1.14 -3.90
N ARG A 107 13.45 -1.58 -2.64
CA ARG A 107 14.65 -1.91 -1.86
C ARG A 107 15.43 -3.10 -2.46
N GLU A 108 14.72 -4.06 -3.04
CA GLU A 108 15.33 -5.21 -3.71
C GLU A 108 15.71 -4.92 -5.16
N LYS A 109 14.93 -4.07 -5.83
CA LYS A 109 15.02 -3.74 -7.25
C LYS A 109 14.89 -2.22 -7.44
N PRO A 110 15.93 -1.42 -7.12
CA PRO A 110 15.86 0.03 -7.18
C PRO A 110 15.61 0.58 -8.60
N ASP A 111 16.08 -0.14 -9.62
CA ASP A 111 15.93 0.21 -11.04
C ASP A 111 14.71 -0.46 -11.70
N LEU A 112 13.71 -0.89 -10.92
CA LEU A 112 12.52 -1.57 -11.45
C LEU A 112 11.79 -0.70 -12.48
N VAL A 113 11.51 -1.29 -13.64
CA VAL A 113 10.70 -0.73 -14.72
C VAL A 113 9.50 -1.63 -14.96
N LEU A 114 8.30 -1.06 -14.88
CA LEU A 114 7.03 -1.72 -15.18
C LEU A 114 6.25 -0.89 -16.18
N ASN A 115 5.64 -1.53 -17.18
CA ASN A 115 4.94 -0.84 -18.28
C ASN A 115 5.74 0.33 -18.90
N ASN A 116 7.06 0.15 -19.09
CA ASN A 116 8.00 1.19 -19.56
C ASN A 116 8.16 2.42 -18.65
N VAL A 117 7.66 2.36 -17.42
CA VAL A 117 7.78 3.41 -16.41
C VAL A 117 8.77 2.99 -15.32
N LYS A 118 9.74 3.85 -15.02
CA LYS A 118 10.60 3.67 -13.85
C LYS A 118 9.76 3.86 -12.58
N VAL A 119 9.59 2.78 -11.82
CA VAL A 119 8.68 2.73 -10.67
C VAL A 119 9.08 3.75 -9.60
N ALA A 120 10.38 3.89 -9.33
CA ALA A 120 10.90 4.89 -8.40
C ALA A 120 10.56 6.33 -8.80
N ASP A 121 10.67 6.65 -10.10
CA ASP A 121 10.41 7.99 -10.61
C ASP A 121 8.91 8.30 -10.58
N TYR A 122 8.06 7.32 -10.90
CA TYR A 122 6.61 7.44 -10.78
C TYR A 122 6.16 7.82 -9.37
N TYR A 123 6.63 7.08 -8.36
CA TYR A 123 6.22 7.34 -6.98
C TYR A 123 6.78 8.66 -6.45
N ARG A 124 8.02 9.05 -6.83
CA ARG A 124 8.60 10.34 -6.43
C ARG A 124 7.85 11.51 -7.07
N HIS A 125 7.51 11.40 -8.35
CA HIS A 125 6.72 12.41 -9.06
C HIS A 125 5.34 12.58 -8.43
N ASN A 126 4.62 11.49 -8.23
CA ASN A 126 3.27 11.52 -7.67
C ASN A 126 3.23 11.90 -6.18
N LEU A 127 4.30 11.64 -5.42
CA LEU A 127 4.44 12.16 -4.06
C LEU A 127 4.42 13.69 -4.02
N LEU A 128 5.07 14.34 -4.99
CA LEU A 128 5.10 15.81 -5.09
C LEU A 128 3.77 16.38 -5.60
N ASN A 129 3.05 15.64 -6.45
CA ASN A 129 1.71 15.98 -6.88
C ASN A 129 0.71 16.10 -5.71
N LEU A 130 0.93 15.38 -4.60
CA LEU A 130 0.09 15.50 -3.40
C LEU A 130 0.16 16.89 -2.75
N VAL A 131 1.23 17.66 -3.00
CA VAL A 131 1.48 18.97 -2.38
C VAL A 131 1.61 20.12 -3.39
N ASP A 132 1.33 19.87 -4.66
CA ASP A 132 1.23 20.92 -5.68
C ASP A 132 -0.23 21.37 -5.84
N PRO A 133 -0.60 22.62 -5.50
CA PRO A 133 -1.97 23.13 -5.66
C PRO A 133 -2.53 23.09 -7.09
N LYS A 134 -1.67 22.95 -8.10
CA LYS A 134 -2.08 22.82 -9.51
C LYS A 134 -2.37 21.37 -9.90
N SER A 135 -1.93 20.41 -9.10
CA SER A 135 -2.13 18.99 -9.40
C SER A 135 -3.57 18.55 -9.13
N PRO A 136 -4.16 17.72 -9.98
CA PRO A 136 -5.46 17.10 -9.71
C PRO A 136 -5.42 16.04 -8.58
N SER A 137 -4.24 15.75 -8.04
CA SER A 137 -4.03 14.88 -6.87
C SER A 137 -3.69 15.69 -5.61
N PHE A 138 -3.76 17.02 -5.66
CA PHE A 138 -3.45 17.90 -4.55
C PHE A 138 -4.28 17.59 -3.32
N ILE A 139 -3.61 17.41 -2.18
CA ILE A 139 -4.23 17.22 -0.88
C ILE A 139 -4.14 18.53 -0.10
N LYS A 140 -5.30 19.13 0.14
CA LYS A 140 -5.42 20.34 0.97
C LYS A 140 -5.03 20.01 2.42
N HIS A 141 -4.53 21.00 3.14
CA HIS A 141 -4.42 20.89 4.60
C HIS A 141 -5.79 20.57 5.23
N ARG A 142 -5.78 19.77 6.31
CA ARG A 142 -7.01 19.26 6.94
C ARG A 142 -8.02 20.35 7.33
N GLY A 143 -7.56 21.52 7.76
CA GLY A 143 -8.41 22.55 8.36
C GLY A 143 -9.07 22.04 9.64
N ASN A 144 -10.36 22.36 9.84
CA ASN A 144 -11.12 22.00 11.06
C ASN A 144 -12.02 20.77 10.89
N GLY A 145 -11.78 19.93 9.86
CA GLY A 145 -12.59 18.74 9.59
C GLY A 145 -12.45 17.63 10.63
N GLY A 146 -13.39 16.67 10.64
CA GLY A 146 -13.30 15.48 11.50
C GLY A 146 -12.24 14.46 11.03
N PRO A 147 -12.28 13.24 11.58
CA PRO A 147 -11.47 12.12 11.10
C PRO A 147 -11.62 11.91 9.58
N SER A 148 -10.52 11.60 8.90
CA SER A 148 -10.47 11.54 7.44
C SER A 148 -9.69 10.33 6.94
N GLN A 149 -10.14 9.73 5.84
CA GLN A 149 -9.39 8.67 5.14
C GLN A 149 -7.98 9.12 4.72
N ILE A 150 -7.78 10.42 4.46
CA ILE A 150 -6.47 10.97 4.09
C ILE A 150 -5.43 10.71 5.19
N LEU A 151 -5.82 10.74 6.47
CA LEU A 151 -4.93 10.37 7.58
C LEU A 151 -4.47 8.91 7.47
N VAL A 152 -5.38 8.00 7.14
CA VAL A 152 -5.09 6.57 6.96
C VAL A 152 -4.03 6.39 5.88
N GLU A 153 -4.25 7.02 4.72
CA GLU A 153 -3.32 6.92 3.59
C GLU A 153 -1.98 7.62 3.88
N PHE A 154 -1.97 8.71 4.65
CA PHE A 154 -0.72 9.35 5.09
C PHE A 154 0.05 8.53 6.12
N GLY A 155 -0.62 7.76 6.97
CA GLY A 155 0.05 6.80 7.84
C GLY A 155 0.72 5.69 7.04
N ALA A 156 0.05 5.16 6.02
CA ALA A 156 0.63 4.19 5.09
C ALA A 156 1.83 4.78 4.31
N LEU A 157 1.71 6.02 3.87
CA LEU A 157 2.79 6.74 3.21
C LEU A 157 3.99 6.92 4.14
N ALA A 158 3.77 7.32 5.40
CA ALA A 158 4.83 7.47 6.38
C ALA A 158 5.63 6.17 6.59
N ILE A 159 4.94 5.01 6.65
CA ILE A 159 5.61 3.70 6.71
C ILE A 159 6.50 3.50 5.47
N SER A 160 5.96 3.74 4.27
CA SER A 160 6.69 3.54 3.01
C SER A 160 7.91 4.45 2.88
N LEU A 161 7.79 5.73 3.26
CA LEU A 161 8.90 6.69 3.32
C LEU A 161 10.00 6.26 4.29
N SER A 162 9.65 5.48 5.32
CA SER A 162 10.61 4.94 6.31
C SER A 162 11.32 3.70 5.81
N VAL A 163 10.63 2.89 5.00
CA VAL A 163 11.14 1.63 4.46
C VAL A 163 12.07 1.85 3.29
N VAL A 164 11.94 2.91 2.50
CA VAL A 164 12.84 3.16 1.37
C VAL A 164 13.17 4.65 1.22
N PRO A 165 13.74 5.28 2.27
CA PRO A 165 14.02 6.72 2.28
C PRO A 165 14.94 7.13 1.14
N GLU A 166 15.91 6.31 0.77
CA GLU A 166 16.88 6.56 -0.29
C GLU A 166 16.23 6.74 -1.67
N VAL A 167 15.07 6.13 -1.89
CA VAL A 167 14.30 6.25 -3.15
C VAL A 167 13.29 7.39 -3.06
N LEU A 168 12.53 7.47 -1.97
CA LEU A 168 11.34 8.31 -1.88
C LEU A 168 11.55 9.64 -1.16
N TRP A 169 12.41 9.69 -0.13
CA TRP A 169 12.53 10.85 0.76
C TRP A 169 13.84 11.62 0.56
N ASP A 170 14.97 10.93 0.63
CA ASP A 170 16.30 11.56 0.63
C ASP A 170 16.56 12.40 -0.63
N PRO A 171 16.15 11.98 -1.85
CA PRO A 171 16.31 12.78 -3.06
C PRO A 171 15.51 14.09 -3.10
N LEU A 172 14.52 14.26 -2.22
CA LEU A 172 13.67 15.45 -2.22
C LEU A 172 14.43 16.67 -1.68
N THR A 173 14.13 17.84 -2.24
CA THR A 173 14.67 19.11 -1.75
C THR A 173 14.08 19.45 -0.37
N LYS A 174 14.75 20.34 0.37
CA LYS A 174 14.23 20.80 1.66
C LYS A 174 12.82 21.41 1.53
N GLU A 175 12.58 22.22 0.51
CA GLU A 175 11.26 22.83 0.29
C GLU A 175 10.16 21.78 0.05
N GLN A 176 10.47 20.74 -0.73
CA GLN A 176 9.54 19.64 -0.97
C GLN A 176 9.23 18.87 0.32
N LYS A 177 10.27 18.56 1.11
CA LYS A 177 10.14 17.91 2.41
C LYS A 177 9.32 18.74 3.39
N ASP A 178 9.52 20.05 3.42
CA ASP A 178 8.79 20.98 4.29
C ASP A 178 7.30 21.06 3.90
N LYS A 179 6.98 21.09 2.60
CA LYS A 179 5.59 21.05 2.12
C LYS A 179 4.88 19.74 2.49
N LEU A 180 5.56 18.61 2.28
CA LEU A 180 5.05 17.29 2.70
C LEU A 180 4.81 17.24 4.21
N ALA A 181 5.77 17.72 5.01
CA ALA A 181 5.64 17.80 6.46
C ALA A 181 4.43 18.64 6.87
N ALA A 182 4.29 19.84 6.32
CA ALA A 182 3.18 20.72 6.66
C ALA A 182 1.81 20.07 6.32
N THR A 183 1.68 19.45 5.15
CA THR A 183 0.44 18.80 4.75
C THR A 183 0.14 17.57 5.60
N MET A 184 1.08 16.63 5.70
CA MET A 184 0.85 15.37 6.42
C MET A 184 0.67 15.58 7.92
N LEU A 185 1.47 16.45 8.56
CA LEU A 185 1.31 16.77 9.99
C LEU A 185 -0.03 17.44 10.29
N SER A 186 -0.63 18.20 9.36
CA SER A 186 -1.97 18.77 9.56
C SER A 186 -3.06 17.70 9.76
N TYR A 187 -2.82 16.48 9.26
CA TYR A 187 -3.66 15.30 9.51
C TYR A 187 -3.15 14.49 10.70
N GLY A 188 -1.84 14.29 10.85
CA GLY A 188 -1.24 13.55 11.96
C GLY A 188 -1.57 14.14 13.33
N ASP A 189 -1.62 15.47 13.44
CA ASP A 189 -2.05 16.24 14.62
C ASP A 189 -3.58 16.47 14.66
N GLY A 190 -4.32 15.83 13.75
CA GLY A 190 -5.77 15.92 13.66
C GLY A 190 -6.52 14.89 14.51
N PRO A 191 -7.86 15.01 14.59
CA PRO A 191 -8.70 14.01 15.22
C PRO A 191 -8.69 12.70 14.43
N THR A 192 -8.96 11.59 15.13
CA THR A 192 -8.99 10.25 14.55
C THR A 192 -10.15 9.44 15.09
N VAL A 193 -10.39 8.27 14.52
CA VAL A 193 -11.38 7.31 15.05
C VAL A 193 -10.74 6.54 16.19
N GLY A 194 -11.52 6.24 17.23
CA GLY A 194 -11.07 5.55 18.43
C GLY A 194 -10.76 4.06 18.26
N SER A 195 -10.09 3.68 17.18
CA SER A 195 -9.78 2.33 16.73
C SER A 195 -8.28 2.19 16.39
N ASN A 196 -7.92 1.21 15.58
CA ASN A 196 -6.61 1.09 14.93
C ASN A 196 -6.16 2.37 14.20
N TRP A 197 -7.08 3.28 13.85
CA TRP A 197 -6.75 4.51 13.14
C TRP A 197 -5.72 5.38 13.85
N ARG A 198 -5.61 5.27 15.17
CA ARG A 198 -4.57 5.94 15.98
C ARG A 198 -3.15 5.62 15.51
N PHE A 199 -2.91 4.42 14.97
CA PHE A 199 -1.59 4.09 14.41
C PHE A 199 -1.19 5.04 13.29
N PHE A 200 -2.12 5.51 12.47
CA PHE A 200 -1.79 6.40 11.35
C PHE A 200 -1.32 7.77 11.83
N ASN A 201 -1.93 8.33 12.89
CA ASN A 201 -1.42 9.52 13.56
C ASN A 201 0.00 9.30 14.07
N VAL A 202 0.20 8.17 14.78
CA VAL A 202 1.48 7.79 15.39
C VAL A 202 2.57 7.63 14.33
N PHE A 203 2.30 6.98 13.19
CA PHE A 203 3.27 6.83 12.11
C PHE A 203 3.64 8.15 11.47
N VAL A 204 2.66 9.01 11.16
CA VAL A 204 2.93 10.33 10.57
C VAL A 204 3.82 11.16 11.52
N MET A 205 3.44 11.27 12.79
CA MET A 205 4.22 12.05 13.76
C MET A 205 5.59 11.44 14.03
N SER A 206 5.71 10.11 14.09
CA SER A 206 6.99 9.44 14.33
C SER A 206 7.96 9.63 13.17
N PHE A 207 7.47 9.54 11.92
CA PHE A 207 8.27 9.79 10.73
C PHE A 207 8.88 11.18 10.75
N PHE A 208 8.05 12.20 10.94
CA PHE A 208 8.52 13.59 10.92
C PHE A 208 9.41 13.91 12.14
N LYS A 209 9.14 13.33 13.31
CA LYS A 209 10.05 13.42 14.47
C LYS A 209 11.43 12.83 14.14
N ASP A 210 11.48 11.64 13.53
CA ASP A 210 12.74 11.01 13.12
C ASP A 210 13.51 11.86 12.10
N LYS A 211 12.81 12.57 11.21
CA LYS A 211 13.39 13.53 10.27
C LYS A 211 13.72 14.91 10.88
N GLY A 212 13.53 15.09 12.18
CA GLY A 212 13.91 16.32 12.91
C GLY A 212 12.87 17.44 12.89
N TYR A 213 11.65 17.18 12.42
CA TYR A 213 10.56 18.15 12.48
C TYR A 213 9.93 18.19 13.88
N GLN A 214 9.39 19.35 14.25
CA GLN A 214 8.57 19.49 15.46
C GLN A 214 7.23 18.78 15.24
N VAL A 215 6.80 18.01 16.25
CA VAL A 215 5.53 17.27 16.22
C VAL A 215 4.83 17.40 17.57
N ASN A 216 3.51 17.16 17.59
CA ASN A 216 2.75 17.07 18.83
C ASN A 216 3.03 15.74 19.55
N GLU A 217 4.21 15.64 20.17
CA GLU A 217 4.66 14.42 20.84
C GLU A 217 3.75 14.02 22.00
N LYS A 218 3.15 14.99 22.71
CA LYS A 218 2.19 14.70 23.77
C LYS A 218 0.99 13.91 23.25
N LEU A 219 0.40 14.36 22.14
CA LEU A 219 -0.73 13.67 21.50
C LEU A 219 -0.31 12.29 20.95
N MET A 220 0.88 12.19 20.36
CA MET A 220 1.41 10.92 19.87
C MET A 220 1.55 9.88 21.00
N LEU A 221 2.08 10.28 22.16
CA LEU A 221 2.20 9.42 23.33
C LEU A 221 0.83 9.04 23.90
N GLU A 222 -0.13 9.97 23.94
CA GLU A 222 -1.51 9.67 24.32
C GLU A 222 -2.14 8.59 23.42
N TYR A 223 -1.94 8.69 22.11
CA TYR A 223 -2.43 7.66 21.18
C TYR A 223 -1.73 6.32 21.36
N LEU A 224 -0.43 6.30 21.64
CA LEU A 224 0.29 5.07 21.99
C LEU A 224 -0.28 4.42 23.26
N ASP A 225 -0.56 5.21 24.30
CA ASP A 225 -1.18 4.73 25.54
C ASP A 225 -2.58 4.16 25.28
N GLN A 226 -3.39 4.83 24.45
CA GLN A 226 -4.72 4.35 24.08
C GLN A 226 -4.65 3.05 23.27
N ILE A 227 -3.70 2.92 22.35
CA ILE A 227 -3.44 1.68 21.60
C ILE A 227 -3.01 0.55 22.57
N MET A 228 -2.11 0.83 23.51
CA MET A 228 -1.71 -0.12 24.55
C MET A 228 -2.89 -0.55 25.42
N GLY A 229 -3.75 0.41 25.76
CA GLY A 229 -4.96 0.21 26.54
C GLY A 229 -6.04 -0.58 25.82
N ALA A 230 -5.94 -0.79 24.50
CA ALA A 230 -6.84 -1.64 23.73
C ALA A 230 -6.48 -3.13 23.83
N TYR A 231 -5.28 -3.49 24.30
CA TYR A 231 -4.85 -4.88 24.46
C TYR A 231 -5.67 -5.61 25.54
N ARG A 232 -6.08 -6.85 25.27
CA ARG A 232 -6.94 -7.67 26.15
C ARG A 232 -6.34 -9.04 26.48
N GLY A 233 -5.08 -9.28 26.10
CA GLY A 233 -4.39 -10.55 26.32
C GLY A 233 -4.44 -11.46 25.10
N TYR A 234 -3.62 -12.52 25.11
CA TYR A 234 -3.58 -13.56 24.07
C TYR A 234 -3.34 -13.03 22.65
N GLY A 235 -2.66 -11.90 22.53
CA GLY A 235 -2.42 -11.25 21.25
C GLY A 235 -3.57 -10.37 20.74
N TRP A 236 -4.69 -10.27 21.44
CA TRP A 236 -5.89 -9.59 20.94
C TRP A 236 -6.06 -8.16 21.46
N TYR A 237 -6.57 -7.32 20.57
CA TYR A 237 -6.93 -5.92 20.84
C TYR A 237 -8.42 -5.72 20.57
N ASN A 238 -9.09 -4.98 21.44
CA ASN A 238 -10.44 -4.51 21.15
C ASN A 238 -10.34 -3.32 20.19
N ASP A 239 -10.63 -3.56 18.91
CA ASP A 239 -10.67 -2.54 17.87
C ASP A 239 -12.03 -1.86 17.87
N SER A 240 -12.24 -1.01 18.87
CA SER A 240 -13.54 -0.45 19.25
C SER A 240 -14.53 -0.27 18.07
N PRO A 241 -15.73 -0.89 18.12
CA PRO A 241 -16.30 -1.57 19.28
C PRO A 241 -16.03 -3.08 19.35
N ALA A 242 -15.33 -3.68 18.38
CA ALA A 242 -15.34 -5.13 18.19
C ALA A 242 -13.95 -5.77 18.25
N TYR A 243 -13.95 -7.10 18.35
CA TYR A 243 -12.83 -7.91 17.90
C TYR A 243 -13.11 -8.34 16.47
N ASP A 244 -12.10 -8.32 15.62
CA ASP A 244 -12.24 -8.77 14.25
C ASP A 244 -10.92 -9.32 13.72
N TYR A 245 -11.00 -10.02 12.58
CA TYR A 245 -9.83 -10.54 11.88
C TYR A 245 -8.98 -9.45 11.22
N TYR A 246 -9.50 -8.22 11.08
CA TYR A 246 -8.72 -7.09 10.58
C TYR A 246 -7.66 -6.65 11.60
N SER A 247 -7.86 -6.96 12.89
CA SER A 247 -6.87 -6.78 13.95
C SER A 247 -5.47 -7.18 13.49
N MET A 248 -5.32 -8.36 12.86
CA MET A 248 -4.03 -8.88 12.38
C MET A 248 -3.29 -7.93 11.44
N TRP A 249 -4.03 -7.30 10.52
CA TRP A 249 -3.48 -6.28 9.63
C TRP A 249 -3.23 -4.97 10.37
N ALA A 250 -4.06 -4.65 11.36
CA ALA A 250 -3.92 -3.47 12.17
C ALA A 250 -2.85 -3.63 13.27
N PHE A 251 -3.24 -4.13 14.45
CA PHE A 251 -2.40 -4.09 15.64
C PHE A 251 -1.16 -4.98 15.56
N GLN A 252 -1.32 -6.22 15.10
CA GLN A 252 -0.24 -7.22 15.07
C GLN A 252 0.76 -6.94 13.94
N MET A 253 0.41 -6.15 12.93
CA MET A 253 1.36 -5.66 11.92
C MET A 253 1.91 -4.28 12.31
N TYR A 254 1.05 -3.27 12.51
CA TYR A 254 1.50 -1.89 12.75
C TYR A 254 2.28 -1.72 14.05
N GLY A 255 1.91 -2.39 15.14
CA GLY A 255 2.62 -2.30 16.41
C GLY A 255 4.09 -2.72 16.30
N PRO A 256 4.37 -3.96 15.84
CA PRO A 256 5.73 -4.44 15.61
C PRO A 256 6.50 -3.65 14.54
N VAL A 257 5.83 -3.20 13.46
CA VAL A 257 6.46 -2.35 12.44
C VAL A 257 6.87 -1.00 13.03
N TRP A 258 5.99 -0.34 13.79
CA TRP A 258 6.31 0.91 14.46
C TRP A 258 7.42 0.73 15.51
N ALA A 259 7.39 -0.37 16.25
CA ALA A 259 8.43 -0.72 17.21
C ALA A 259 9.80 -0.83 16.54
N GLU A 260 9.87 -1.44 15.35
CA GLU A 260 11.11 -1.56 14.58
C GLU A 260 11.60 -0.22 14.02
N LEU A 261 10.71 0.53 13.37
CA LEU A 261 11.08 1.76 12.67
C LEU A 261 11.43 2.90 13.63
N TYR A 262 10.75 2.97 14.79
CA TYR A 262 10.84 4.14 15.69
C TYR A 262 10.95 3.75 17.16
N GLY A 263 10.14 2.80 17.60
CA GLY A 263 9.96 2.50 19.02
C GLY A 263 11.27 2.09 19.69
N ASN A 264 12.08 1.24 19.08
CA ASN A 264 13.35 0.80 19.67
C ASN A 264 14.32 1.97 19.92
N LYS A 265 14.33 2.97 19.03
CA LYS A 265 15.22 4.14 19.09
C LYS A 265 14.74 5.18 20.10
N TYR A 266 13.44 5.49 20.10
CA TYR A 266 12.89 6.63 20.85
C TYR A 266 12.06 6.22 22.07
N TYR A 267 11.40 5.06 22.02
CA TYR A 267 10.40 4.66 23.01
C TYR A 267 10.45 3.15 23.34
N PRO A 268 11.59 2.64 23.86
CA PRO A 268 11.85 1.21 23.97
C PRO A 268 10.81 0.45 24.83
N THR A 269 10.17 1.11 25.79
CA THR A 269 9.11 0.52 26.62
C THR A 269 7.88 0.14 25.79
N TYR A 270 7.38 1.04 24.92
CA TYR A 270 6.26 0.72 24.03
C TYR A 270 6.66 -0.34 23.01
N ALA A 271 7.88 -0.22 22.44
CA ALA A 271 8.38 -1.18 21.46
C ALA A 271 8.43 -2.60 22.01
N LYS A 272 9.00 -2.79 23.21
CA LYS A 272 9.05 -4.08 23.90
C LYS A 272 7.65 -4.64 24.13
N ARG A 273 6.70 -3.79 24.53
CA ARG A 273 5.31 -4.21 24.78
C ARG A 273 4.59 -4.63 23.51
N PHE A 274 4.72 -3.90 22.40
CA PHE A 274 4.18 -4.33 21.11
C PHE A 274 4.75 -5.69 20.67
N ARG A 275 6.05 -5.91 20.84
CA ARG A 275 6.69 -7.19 20.52
C ARG A 275 6.19 -8.33 21.42
N ALA A 276 6.03 -8.09 22.72
CA ALA A 276 5.47 -9.06 23.66
C ALA A 276 4.03 -9.44 23.30
N ASN A 277 3.17 -8.44 23.02
CA ASN A 277 1.78 -8.67 22.64
C ASN A 277 1.67 -9.49 21.34
N LEU A 278 2.56 -9.29 20.35
CA LEU A 278 2.61 -10.14 19.16
C LEU A 278 2.97 -11.59 19.52
N GLY A 279 3.91 -11.81 20.44
CA GLY A 279 4.32 -13.14 20.89
C GLY A 279 3.16 -13.95 21.45
N ASP A 280 2.29 -13.30 22.23
CA ASP A 280 1.08 -13.92 22.80
C ASP A 280 0.11 -14.44 21.73
N MET A 281 0.12 -13.88 20.51
CA MET A 281 -0.82 -14.26 19.44
C MET A 281 -0.55 -15.67 18.87
N VAL A 282 0.71 -16.10 18.78
CA VAL A 282 1.12 -17.31 18.02
C VAL A 282 0.39 -18.57 18.49
N GLY A 283 0.21 -18.73 19.79
CA GLY A 283 -0.50 -19.88 20.37
C GLY A 283 -2.00 -19.69 20.52
N ASN A 284 -2.54 -18.49 20.27
CA ASN A 284 -3.90 -18.13 20.64
C ASN A 284 -4.78 -17.73 19.45
N TYR A 285 -4.19 -17.36 18.32
CA TYR A 285 -4.92 -16.90 17.14
C TYR A 285 -5.99 -17.89 16.64
N PRO A 286 -5.73 -19.22 16.55
CA PRO A 286 -6.73 -20.17 16.07
C PRO A 286 -7.94 -20.36 16.99
N TYR A 287 -7.92 -19.83 18.22
CA TYR A 287 -8.96 -20.04 19.23
C TYR A 287 -9.89 -18.85 19.41
N MET A 288 -9.69 -17.76 18.66
CA MET A 288 -10.65 -16.66 18.63
C MET A 288 -11.62 -16.86 17.47
N PHE A 289 -12.91 -16.95 17.83
CA PHE A 289 -14.08 -17.31 17.01
C PHE A 289 -14.23 -18.81 16.72
#